data_AF-A0A564YIY3-F1
#
_entry.id   AF-A0A564YIY3-F1
#
_cell.length_a   1.000
_cell.length_b   1.000
_cell.length_c   1.000
_cell.angle_alpha   90.00
_cell.angle_beta   90.00
_cell.angle_gamma   90.00
#
_symmetry.space_group_name_H-M   'P 1'
#
loop_
_entity.id
_entity.type
_entity.pdbx_description
1 polymer ?
#
loop_
_entity_poly.entity_id
_entity_poly.type
_entity_poly.pdbx_seq_one_letter_code
_entity_poly.pdbx_strand_id
1 'polypeptide(L)'
;MGLSSHVIKYLHYFVFLSIILAPFEGSCSSVHSISLKVYNSNKHVIVPLSTSSIGSQFNVSYIFAKLVPTVPVNACSRILNVNEVQNGIAFVIRGGCSFVTKASFAQAAGAVAFISYDYQNNSARVLNMVPDETSTQIGIPCAFMQGDHAQSLLELMDSDNNTYLDVDFPVDPSGKSILLDKFSPLRLG
;
A
#
# COMPACT_ATOMS: atom_id res chain seq x y z
N MET A 1 34.94 55.63 -41.21
CA MET A 1 35.84 54.48 -41.42
C MET A 1 36.51 54.17 -40.08
N GLY A 2 36.51 52.89 -39.66
CA GLY A 2 36.63 52.37 -38.27
C GLY A 2 37.87 52.78 -37.44
N LEU A 3 38.06 52.36 -36.19
CA LEU A 3 37.67 51.16 -35.42
C LEU A 3 37.45 51.55 -33.92
N SER A 4 36.38 51.13 -33.25
CA SER A 4 36.23 49.97 -32.33
C SER A 4 36.94 50.02 -30.94
N SER A 5 36.16 50.50 -29.96
CA SER A 5 35.93 50.04 -28.56
C SER A 5 37.08 49.78 -27.54
N HIS A 6 37.19 50.71 -26.58
CA HIS A 6 37.20 50.56 -25.10
C HIS A 6 37.62 49.21 -24.49
N VAL A 7 38.77 49.08 -23.80
CA VAL A 7 39.07 49.47 -22.39
C VAL A 7 38.09 48.89 -21.37
N ILE A 8 38.53 47.93 -20.54
CA ILE A 8 38.17 47.78 -19.11
C ILE A 8 39.30 46.99 -18.40
N LYS A 9 39.98 47.67 -17.47
CA LYS A 9 40.75 47.11 -16.33
C LYS A 9 39.80 47.04 -15.11
N TYR A 10 40.29 46.47 -14.00
CA TYR A 10 39.73 46.45 -12.62
C TYR A 10 38.87 45.21 -12.29
N LEU A 11 38.92 44.57 -11.12
CA LEU A 11 39.73 44.66 -9.89
C LEU A 11 39.31 43.47 -8.99
N HIS A 12 40.20 43.00 -8.12
CA HIS A 12 39.95 42.02 -7.05
C HIS A 12 38.69 42.31 -6.20
N TYR A 13 37.91 41.26 -5.89
CA TYR A 13 37.18 41.19 -4.62
C TYR A 13 37.01 39.73 -4.16
N PHE A 14 37.55 39.44 -2.98
CA PHE A 14 37.38 38.21 -2.21
C PHE A 14 35.93 38.13 -1.69
N VAL A 15 35.22 37.03 -1.95
CA VAL A 15 34.09 36.60 -1.11
C VAL A 15 34.16 35.09 -0.92
N PHE A 16 34.50 34.69 0.31
CA PHE A 16 34.27 33.36 0.84
C PHE A 16 32.76 33.11 0.90
N LEU A 17 32.26 32.09 0.21
CA LEU A 17 30.94 31.52 0.50
C LEU A 17 31.08 30.01 0.65
N SER A 18 31.11 29.59 1.91
CA SER A 18 31.08 28.21 2.35
C SER A 18 29.75 27.57 1.91
N ILE A 19 29.77 26.81 0.82
CA ILE A 19 28.67 25.92 0.48
C ILE A 19 28.83 24.68 1.35
N ILE A 20 28.11 24.67 2.47
CA ILE A 20 27.88 23.48 3.27
C ILE A 20 27.12 22.50 2.37
N LEU A 21 27.82 21.47 1.89
CA LEU A 21 27.19 20.26 1.37
C LEU A 21 26.47 19.60 2.54
N ALA A 22 25.21 19.96 2.75
CA ALA A 22 24.32 19.09 3.51
C ALA A 22 24.22 17.79 2.71
N PRO A 23 24.56 16.61 3.28
CA PRO A 23 24.20 15.35 2.65
C PRO A 23 22.67 15.28 2.64
N PHE A 24 22.10 15.58 1.48
CA PHE A 24 20.68 15.46 1.22
C PHE A 24 20.32 13.99 1.36
N GLU A 25 19.56 13.73 2.42
CA GLU A 25 18.58 12.66 2.59
C GLU A 25 19.07 11.26 2.24
N GLY A 26 19.46 10.54 3.29
CA GLY A 26 19.54 9.09 3.24
C GLY A 26 18.24 8.54 2.65
N SER A 27 18.37 7.82 1.54
CA SER A 27 17.30 7.00 0.98
C SER A 27 16.79 6.07 2.08
N CYS A 28 15.64 6.40 2.65
CA CYS A 28 14.92 5.51 3.55
C CYS A 28 14.60 4.24 2.75
N SER A 29 15.04 3.10 3.26
CA SER A 29 14.97 1.78 2.64
C SER A 29 13.54 1.49 2.16
N SER A 30 13.30 1.59 0.85
CA SER A 30 11.99 1.31 0.27
C SER A 30 11.59 -0.13 0.59
N VAL A 31 10.61 -0.30 1.49
CA VAL A 31 10.00 -1.58 1.82
C VAL A 31 9.30 -2.10 0.56
N HIS A 32 9.99 -2.92 -0.24
CA HIS A 32 9.47 -3.47 -1.49
C HIS A 32 8.62 -4.73 -1.31
N SER A 33 8.46 -5.20 -0.08
CA SER A 33 7.57 -6.30 0.27
C SER A 33 6.96 -6.06 1.66
N ILE A 34 5.65 -6.17 1.73
CA ILE A 34 4.89 -6.20 2.98
C ILE A 34 4.24 -7.58 3.08
N SER A 35 3.78 -7.94 4.26
CA SER A 35 3.10 -9.21 4.47
C SER A 35 1.77 -9.00 5.21
N LEU A 36 0.97 -10.05 5.17
CA LEU A 36 -0.25 -10.23 5.93
C LEU A 36 -0.02 -11.35 6.94
N LYS A 37 -0.21 -11.07 8.23
CA LYS A 37 -0.19 -12.13 9.24
C LYS A 37 -1.62 -12.60 9.46
N VAL A 38 -1.89 -13.85 9.13
CA VAL A 38 -3.23 -14.44 9.25
C VAL A 38 -3.27 -15.32 10.49
N TYR A 39 -4.28 -15.13 11.33
CA TYR A 39 -4.53 -15.96 12.50
C TYR A 39 -5.44 -17.14 12.14
N ASN A 40 -5.06 -18.34 12.56
CA ASN A 40 -5.88 -19.54 12.46
C ASN A 40 -5.74 -20.33 13.77
N SER A 41 -6.82 -20.39 14.53
CA SER A 41 -6.87 -21.09 15.82
C SER A 41 -5.74 -20.63 16.75
N ASN A 42 -4.65 -21.41 16.89
CA ASN A 42 -3.48 -21.12 17.73
C ASN A 42 -2.19 -20.92 16.92
N LYS A 43 -2.27 -20.86 15.59
CA LYS A 43 -1.15 -20.65 14.69
C LYS A 43 -1.34 -19.35 13.92
N HIS A 44 -0.25 -18.86 13.36
CA HIS A 44 -0.29 -17.78 12.40
C HIS A 44 0.53 -18.15 11.16
N VAL A 45 0.13 -17.59 10.03
CA VAL A 45 0.83 -17.72 8.75
C VAL A 45 1.17 -16.33 8.25
N ILE A 46 2.39 -16.15 7.74
CA ILE A 46 2.81 -14.91 7.11
C ILE A 46 2.67 -15.09 5.60
N VAL A 47 1.80 -14.29 5.00
CA VAL A 47 1.51 -14.31 3.56
C VAL A 47 2.17 -13.09 2.92
N PRO A 48 3.09 -13.28 1.96
CA PRO A 48 3.75 -12.17 1.30
C PRO A 48 2.77 -11.42 0.39
N LEU A 49 2.92 -10.10 0.36
CA LEU A 49 2.14 -9.19 -0.46
C LEU A 49 3.07 -8.24 -1.21
N SER A 50 2.59 -7.80 -2.37
CA SER A 50 3.23 -6.71 -3.10
C SER A 50 2.55 -5.40 -2.81
N THR A 51 3.36 -4.35 -2.71
CA THR A 51 2.88 -2.97 -2.58
C THR A 51 2.26 -2.51 -3.90
N SER A 52 1.51 -1.42 -3.83
CA SER A 52 0.80 -0.85 -4.97
C SER A 52 1.29 0.56 -5.29
N SER A 53 1.10 0.95 -6.55
CA SER A 53 1.24 2.35 -6.98
C SER A 53 -0.06 3.16 -6.84
N ILE A 54 -1.14 2.54 -6.34
CA ILE A 54 -2.41 3.19 -5.98
C ILE A 54 -2.63 3.10 -4.46
N GLY A 55 -3.52 3.95 -3.94
CA GLY A 55 -3.83 3.98 -2.51
C GLY A 55 -2.88 4.85 -1.69
N SER A 56 -3.12 4.87 -0.38
CA SER A 56 -2.27 5.57 0.58
C SER A 56 -1.04 4.75 0.98
N GLN A 57 -0.12 5.38 1.70
CA GLN A 57 1.06 4.73 2.26
C GLN A 57 0.72 3.74 3.39
N PHE A 58 1.64 2.81 3.63
CA PHE A 58 1.60 1.77 4.66
C PHE A 58 2.20 2.25 5.98
N ASN A 59 1.55 3.22 6.62
CA ASN A 59 2.15 3.92 7.79
C ASN A 59 1.72 3.33 9.14
N VAL A 60 0.63 2.57 9.19
CA VAL A 60 0.12 1.98 10.43
C VAL A 60 -0.33 0.55 10.17
N SER A 61 -0.04 -0.35 11.12
CA SER A 61 -0.63 -1.69 11.13
C SER A 61 -2.00 -1.68 11.80
N TYR A 62 -2.97 -2.27 11.11
CA TYR A 62 -4.23 -2.75 11.68
C TYR A 62 -3.96 -4.10 12.34
N ILE A 63 -4.29 -4.22 13.63
CA ILE A 63 -4.04 -5.41 14.45
C ILE A 63 -5.37 -6.10 14.72
N PHE A 64 -5.44 -7.43 14.55
CA PHE A 64 -6.69 -8.21 14.64
C PHE A 64 -7.83 -7.58 13.81
N ALA A 65 -7.51 -7.13 12.60
CA ALA A 65 -8.50 -6.64 11.64
C ALA A 65 -9.16 -7.82 10.91
N LYS A 66 -10.34 -7.60 10.34
CA LYS A 66 -11.03 -8.61 9.53
C LYS A 66 -10.60 -8.51 8.08
N LEU A 67 -10.11 -9.60 7.50
CA LEU A 67 -9.98 -9.77 6.05
C LEU A 67 -11.28 -10.36 5.51
N VAL A 68 -11.99 -9.61 4.67
CA VAL A 68 -13.39 -9.91 4.28
C VAL A 68 -13.52 -10.01 2.76
N PRO A 69 -13.91 -11.16 2.20
CA PRO A 69 -14.29 -11.28 0.79
C PRO A 69 -15.48 -10.37 0.47
N THR A 70 -15.39 -9.58 -0.60
CA THR A 70 -16.48 -8.68 -0.97
C THR A 70 -17.60 -9.42 -1.71
N VAL A 71 -18.81 -8.86 -1.70
CA VAL A 71 -19.92 -9.30 -2.53
C VAL A 71 -20.37 -8.12 -3.41
N PRO A 72 -20.22 -8.15 -4.74
CA PRO A 72 -19.62 -9.22 -5.53
C PRO A 72 -18.11 -9.37 -5.27
N VAL A 73 -17.58 -10.58 -5.48
CA VAL A 73 -16.16 -10.92 -5.22
C VAL A 73 -15.16 -10.07 -6.00
N ASN A 74 -15.59 -9.53 -7.15
CA ASN A 74 -14.76 -8.68 -8.00
C ASN A 74 -14.88 -7.19 -7.69
N ALA A 75 -15.80 -6.76 -6.82
CA ALA A 75 -16.06 -5.35 -6.51
C ALA A 75 -16.13 -4.42 -7.73
N CYS A 76 -16.64 -4.89 -8.87
CA CYS A 76 -16.84 -4.05 -10.06
C CYS A 76 -18.15 -3.26 -10.04
N SER A 77 -18.87 -3.35 -8.93
CA SER A 77 -20.07 -2.60 -8.61
C SER A 77 -20.13 -2.39 -7.10
N ARG A 78 -21.19 -1.73 -6.63
CA ARG A 78 -21.41 -1.48 -5.20
C ARG A 78 -21.35 -2.79 -4.40
N ILE A 79 -20.51 -2.78 -3.36
CA ILE A 79 -20.39 -3.89 -2.40
C ILE A 79 -21.70 -4.01 -1.60
N LEU A 80 -22.21 -5.22 -1.47
CA LEU A 80 -23.49 -5.56 -0.85
C LEU A 80 -23.32 -5.93 0.64
N ASN A 81 -22.24 -6.61 1.00
CA ASN A 81 -21.90 -6.97 2.38
C ASN A 81 -21.14 -5.85 3.14
N VAL A 82 -21.63 -4.61 3.00
CA VAL A 82 -20.97 -3.41 3.57
C VAL A 82 -20.77 -3.55 5.08
N ASN A 83 -21.73 -4.10 5.81
CA ASN A 83 -21.65 -4.26 7.26
C ASN A 83 -20.50 -5.17 7.71
N GLU A 84 -20.08 -6.11 6.86
CA GLU A 84 -18.95 -7.00 7.15
C GLU A 84 -17.62 -6.34 6.77
N VAL A 85 -17.59 -5.64 5.63
CA VAL A 85 -16.40 -4.98 5.08
C VAL A 85 -16.02 -3.70 5.85
N GLN A 86 -17.01 -3.01 6.45
CA GLN A 86 -16.78 -1.75 7.17
C GLN A 86 -15.79 -1.95 8.32
N ASN A 87 -14.79 -1.08 8.41
CA ASN A 87 -13.66 -1.17 9.35
C ASN A 87 -12.77 -2.41 9.16
N GLY A 88 -13.00 -3.20 8.10
CA GLY A 88 -12.21 -4.35 7.72
C GLY A 88 -11.35 -4.08 6.48
N ILE A 89 -10.64 -5.12 6.06
CA ILE A 89 -9.80 -5.15 4.86
C ILE A 89 -10.59 -5.86 3.77
N ALA A 90 -10.89 -5.13 2.69
CA ALA A 90 -11.61 -5.70 1.56
C ALA A 90 -10.71 -6.66 0.78
N PHE A 91 -11.17 -7.90 0.59
CA PHE A 91 -10.47 -8.95 -0.14
C PHE A 91 -11.18 -9.24 -1.47
N VAL A 92 -10.52 -8.92 -2.58
CA VAL A 92 -11.19 -8.77 -3.89
C VAL A 92 -10.45 -9.49 -5.02
N ILE A 93 -11.15 -10.32 -5.79
CA ILE A 93 -10.57 -11.00 -6.94
C ILE A 93 -10.27 -10.02 -8.09
N ARG A 94 -9.13 -10.23 -8.75
CA ARG A 94 -8.74 -9.52 -9.97
C ARG A 94 -9.70 -9.85 -11.12
N GLY A 95 -9.84 -8.91 -12.06
CA GLY A 95 -10.58 -9.08 -13.31
C GLY A 95 -11.88 -8.28 -13.39
N GLY A 96 -12.47 -8.16 -14.58
CA GLY A 96 -13.73 -7.46 -14.82
C GLY A 96 -13.66 -5.93 -14.90
N CYS A 97 -12.83 -5.28 -14.08
CA CYS A 97 -12.67 -3.81 -14.05
C CYS A 97 -11.28 -3.41 -13.49
N SER A 98 -10.95 -2.11 -13.51
CA SER A 98 -9.67 -1.59 -13.03
C SER A 98 -9.49 -1.75 -11.51
N PHE A 99 -8.24 -1.81 -11.04
CA PHE A 99 -7.95 -1.85 -9.60
C PHE A 99 -8.43 -0.60 -8.87
N VAL A 100 -8.33 0.57 -9.51
CA VAL A 100 -8.85 1.83 -8.97
C VAL A 100 -10.36 1.76 -8.76
N THR A 101 -11.12 1.22 -9.73
CA THR A 101 -12.57 1.03 -9.58
C THR A 101 -12.91 0.10 -8.40
N LYS A 102 -12.17 -1.00 -8.26
CA LYS A 102 -12.38 -1.94 -7.14
C LYS A 102 -12.12 -1.28 -5.80
N ALA A 103 -10.98 -0.60 -5.69
CA ALA A 103 -10.55 0.06 -4.47
C ALA A 103 -11.48 1.24 -4.11
N SER A 104 -12.05 1.93 -5.10
CA SER A 104 -13.02 3.02 -4.84
C SER A 104 -14.32 2.48 -4.25
N PHE A 105 -14.84 1.34 -4.74
CA PHE A 105 -15.99 0.68 -4.14
C PHE A 105 -15.69 0.12 -2.74
N ALA A 106 -14.50 -0.46 -2.53
CA ALA A 106 -14.05 -0.91 -1.21
C ALA A 106 -13.98 0.25 -0.21
N GLN A 107 -13.37 1.37 -0.60
CA GLN A 107 -13.31 2.59 0.20
C GLN A 107 -14.71 3.15 0.49
N ALA A 108 -15.60 3.18 -0.50
CA ALA A 108 -16.97 3.63 -0.31
C ALA A 108 -17.79 2.73 0.63
N ALA A 109 -17.41 1.45 0.75
CA ALA A 109 -17.96 0.51 1.73
C ALA A 109 -17.35 0.65 3.13
N GLY A 110 -16.41 1.58 3.34
CA GLY A 110 -15.78 1.81 4.64
C GLY A 110 -14.66 0.83 4.98
N ALA A 111 -14.07 0.15 3.98
CA ALA A 111 -12.87 -0.65 4.20
C ALA A 111 -11.70 0.26 4.64
N VAL A 112 -10.85 -0.23 5.53
CA VAL A 112 -9.63 0.49 6.00
C VAL A 112 -8.39 0.15 5.18
N ALA A 113 -8.47 -0.93 4.39
CA ALA A 113 -7.45 -1.34 3.45
C ALA A 113 -8.07 -2.20 2.34
N PHE A 114 -7.35 -2.33 1.23
CA PHE A 114 -7.76 -3.10 0.07
C PHE A 114 -6.66 -4.09 -0.32
N ILE A 115 -7.03 -5.37 -0.45
CA ILE A 115 -6.15 -6.41 -0.96
C ILE A 115 -6.82 -7.06 -2.16
N SER A 116 -6.21 -6.93 -3.33
CA SER A 116 -6.64 -7.69 -4.51
C SER A 116 -5.80 -8.95 -4.68
N TYR A 117 -6.40 -10.03 -5.16
CA TYR A 117 -5.70 -11.28 -5.43
C TYR A 117 -5.91 -11.77 -6.86
N ASP A 118 -4.93 -12.50 -7.40
CA ASP A 118 -5.09 -13.11 -8.72
C ASP A 118 -6.06 -14.32 -8.67
N TYR A 119 -6.76 -14.56 -9.77
CA TYR A 119 -7.61 -15.75 -9.94
C TYR A 119 -6.83 -17.00 -10.38
N GLN A 120 -5.54 -16.85 -10.69
CA GLN A 120 -4.70 -17.94 -11.18
C GLN A 120 -3.88 -18.55 -10.05
N ASN A 121 -4.21 -19.80 -9.72
CA ASN A 121 -3.67 -20.52 -8.57
C ASN A 121 -2.22 -21.01 -8.80
N ASN A 122 -1.67 -20.85 -10.01
CA ASN A 122 -0.34 -21.37 -10.40
C ASN A 122 0.58 -20.30 -11.02
N SER A 123 0.21 -19.01 -10.96
CA SER A 123 1.08 -17.96 -11.46
C SER A 123 1.89 -17.37 -10.30
N ALA A 124 3.22 -17.51 -10.33
CA ALA A 124 4.15 -16.72 -9.51
C ALA A 124 4.16 -15.22 -9.88
N ARG A 125 3.11 -14.75 -10.56
CA ARG A 125 3.03 -13.43 -11.16
C ARG A 125 2.51 -12.46 -10.12
N VAL A 126 3.45 -11.72 -9.55
CA VAL A 126 3.15 -10.51 -8.81
C VAL A 126 2.81 -9.39 -9.80
N LEU A 127 1.69 -8.70 -9.56
CA LEU A 127 1.25 -7.59 -10.39
C LEU A 127 1.40 -6.28 -9.62
N ASN A 128 1.94 -5.27 -10.29
CA ASN A 128 1.82 -3.91 -9.79
C ASN A 128 0.42 -3.39 -10.14
N MET A 129 -0.33 -2.96 -9.12
CA MET A 129 -1.60 -2.26 -9.33
C MET A 129 -1.30 -0.81 -9.67
N VAL A 130 -1.62 -0.42 -10.90
CA VAL A 130 -1.34 0.91 -11.46
C VAL A 130 -2.60 1.79 -11.49
N PRO A 131 -2.46 3.12 -11.41
CA PRO A 131 -3.57 4.05 -11.62
C PRO A 131 -4.23 3.88 -13.00
N ASP A 132 -5.50 4.24 -13.09
CA ASP A 132 -6.21 4.39 -14.37
C ASP A 132 -6.41 5.88 -14.71
N GLU A 133 -7.09 6.14 -15.84
CA GLU A 133 -7.30 7.49 -16.36
C GLU A 133 -8.38 8.29 -15.60
N THR A 134 -9.06 7.67 -14.61
CA THR A 134 -10.26 8.27 -13.98
C THR A 134 -9.96 9.38 -12.99
N SER A 135 -8.68 9.67 -12.71
CA SER A 135 -8.23 10.62 -11.68
C SER A 135 -8.83 10.36 -10.27
N THR A 136 -9.38 9.16 -10.06
CA THR A 136 -10.02 8.78 -8.79
C THR A 136 -8.95 8.57 -7.72
N GLN A 137 -9.05 9.32 -6.62
CA GLN A 137 -8.14 9.17 -5.50
C GLN A 137 -8.56 8.03 -4.58
N ILE A 138 -7.64 7.10 -4.35
CA ILE A 138 -7.77 6.03 -3.35
C ILE A 138 -6.97 6.43 -2.12
N GLY A 139 -7.65 6.63 -1.00
CA GLY A 139 -7.09 7.06 0.28
C GLY A 139 -6.80 5.93 1.26
N ILE A 140 -7.12 4.68 0.91
CA ILE A 140 -6.81 3.49 1.71
C ILE A 140 -5.58 2.76 1.13
N PRO A 141 -4.77 2.09 1.97
CA PRO A 141 -3.62 1.33 1.51
C PRO A 141 -4.07 0.14 0.66
N CYS A 142 -3.37 -0.09 -0.45
CA CYS A 142 -3.70 -1.11 -1.44
C CYS A 142 -2.54 -2.10 -1.63
N ALA A 143 -2.80 -3.40 -1.53
CA ALA A 143 -1.80 -4.44 -1.77
C ALA A 143 -2.31 -5.53 -2.71
N PHE A 144 -1.38 -6.29 -3.29
CA PHE A 144 -1.71 -7.38 -4.20
C PHE A 144 -1.14 -8.72 -3.70
N MET A 145 -1.98 -9.75 -3.74
CA MET A 145 -1.71 -11.12 -3.30
C MET A 145 -1.70 -12.09 -4.47
N GLN A 146 -0.80 -13.08 -4.42
CA GLN A 146 -0.78 -14.18 -5.37
C GLN A 146 -1.98 -15.12 -5.19
N GLY A 147 -2.42 -15.77 -6.28
CA GLY A 147 -3.62 -16.60 -6.28
C GLY A 147 -3.54 -17.88 -5.44
N ASP A 148 -2.38 -18.53 -5.33
CA ASP A 148 -2.16 -19.70 -4.47
C ASP A 148 -2.34 -19.39 -2.98
N HIS A 149 -1.76 -18.26 -2.53
CA HIS A 149 -1.97 -17.76 -1.19
C HIS A 149 -3.43 -17.42 -0.94
N ALA A 150 -4.07 -16.71 -1.86
CA ALA A 150 -5.48 -16.34 -1.73
C ALA A 150 -6.39 -17.56 -1.67
N GLN A 151 -6.16 -18.56 -2.52
CA GLN A 151 -6.91 -19.81 -2.52
C GLN A 151 -6.80 -20.51 -1.16
N SER A 152 -5.60 -20.58 -0.57
CA SER A 152 -5.41 -21.18 0.75
C SER A 152 -6.17 -20.45 1.86
N LEU A 153 -6.31 -19.11 1.76
CA LEU A 153 -7.08 -18.32 2.72
C LEU A 153 -8.59 -18.48 2.54
N LEU A 154 -9.08 -18.57 1.30
CA LEU A 154 -10.49 -18.82 1.01
C LEU A 154 -10.91 -20.23 1.46
N GLU A 155 -10.08 -21.24 1.20
CA GLU A 155 -10.32 -22.61 1.69
C GLU A 155 -10.37 -22.67 3.21
N LEU A 156 -9.56 -21.87 3.89
CA LEU A 156 -9.59 -21.75 5.35
C LEU A 156 -10.89 -21.10 5.86
N MET A 157 -11.36 -20.04 5.20
CA MET A 157 -12.66 -19.43 5.52
C MET A 157 -13.80 -20.44 5.34
N ASP A 158 -13.78 -21.18 4.23
CA ASP A 158 -14.79 -22.17 3.88
C ASP A 158 -14.79 -23.37 4.85
N SER A 159 -13.61 -23.87 5.24
CA SER A 159 -13.49 -25.01 6.16
C SER A 159 -14.03 -24.70 7.55
N ASP A 160 -13.85 -23.47 7.99
CA ASP A 160 -14.24 -23.01 9.32
C ASP A 160 -15.65 -22.39 9.33
N ASN A 161 -16.33 -22.37 8.17
CA ASN A 161 -17.62 -21.72 7.95
C ASN A 161 -17.61 -20.25 8.46
N ASN A 162 -16.52 -19.54 8.18
CA ASN A 162 -16.29 -18.18 8.62
C ASN A 162 -16.31 -17.22 7.43
N THR A 163 -16.89 -16.03 7.59
CA THR A 163 -16.99 -15.03 6.51
C THR A 163 -15.80 -14.08 6.46
N TYR A 164 -14.85 -14.21 7.38
CA TYR A 164 -13.64 -13.40 7.44
C TYR A 164 -12.49 -14.15 8.12
N LEU A 165 -11.26 -13.60 8.02
CA LEU A 165 -10.11 -14.04 8.82
C LEU A 165 -9.60 -12.88 9.68
N ASP A 166 -9.15 -13.18 10.89
CA ASP A 166 -8.45 -12.21 11.71
C ASP A 166 -7.00 -12.07 11.22
N VAL A 167 -6.54 -10.84 11.02
CA VAL A 167 -5.24 -10.55 10.43
C VAL A 167 -4.55 -9.34 11.05
N ASP A 168 -3.21 -9.31 10.96
CA ASP A 168 -2.44 -8.07 11.08
C ASP A 168 -1.94 -7.62 9.71
N PHE A 169 -2.14 -6.35 9.38
CA PHE A 169 -1.79 -5.77 8.09
C PHE A 169 -1.50 -4.27 8.17
N PRO A 170 -0.50 -3.76 7.44
CA PRO A 170 0.66 -4.48 6.93
C PRO A 170 1.55 -4.95 8.08
N VAL A 171 2.27 -6.05 7.88
CA VAL A 171 3.40 -6.46 8.73
C VAL A 171 4.66 -6.59 7.88
N ASP A 172 5.83 -6.59 8.52
CA ASP A 172 7.08 -6.94 7.85
C ASP A 172 7.15 -8.44 7.50
N PRO A 173 8.15 -8.90 6.72
CA PRO A 173 8.29 -10.32 6.38
C PRO A 173 8.50 -11.26 7.57
N SER A 174 8.85 -10.75 8.76
CA SER A 174 8.94 -11.53 10.00
C SER A 174 7.61 -11.59 10.79
N GLY A 175 6.58 -10.87 10.32
CA GLY A 175 5.27 -10.79 10.97
C GLY A 175 5.18 -9.72 12.05
N LYS A 176 6.14 -8.80 12.12
CA LYS A 176 6.12 -7.68 13.06
C LYS A 176 5.37 -6.50 12.46
N SER A 177 4.53 -5.86 13.27
CA SER A 177 3.79 -4.66 12.88
C SER A 177 4.72 -3.52 12.45
N ILE A 178 4.32 -2.84 11.38
CA ILE A 178 4.92 -1.59 10.95
C ILE A 178 4.38 -0.50 11.89
N LEU A 179 5.22 -0.10 12.82
CA LEU A 179 5.00 1.10 13.62
C LEU A 179 5.80 2.22 12.95
N LEU A 180 5.17 3.36 12.68
CA LEU A 180 5.92 4.62 12.59
C LEU A 180 6.80 4.65 13.83
N ASP A 181 8.12 4.75 13.61
CA ASP A 181 9.14 4.60 14.65
C ASP A 181 8.68 5.20 15.98
N LYS A 182 9.00 4.50 17.07
CA LYS A 182 8.83 4.96 18.46
C LYS A 182 9.42 6.38 18.65
N PHE A 183 8.66 7.41 18.32
CA PHE A 183 8.91 8.80 18.68
C PHE A 183 7.57 9.47 19.00
N SER A 184 7.28 9.42 20.30
CA SER A 184 6.79 10.50 21.18
C SER A 184 6.52 11.89 20.55
N PRO A 185 5.58 12.63 21.15
CA PRO A 185 4.70 13.58 20.49
C PRO A 185 5.46 14.79 19.97
N LEU A 186 4.96 15.37 18.88
CA LEU A 186 5.20 16.79 18.60
C LEU A 186 4.70 17.57 19.82
N ARG A 187 5.66 18.03 20.64
CA ARG A 187 5.44 19.13 21.58
C ARG A 187 4.93 20.30 20.75
N LEU A 188 3.71 20.75 21.04
CA LEU A 188 3.32 22.13 20.79
C LEU A 188 4.26 23.01 21.63
N GLY A 189 5.21 23.63 20.94
CA GLY A 189 5.90 24.84 21.37
C GLY A 189 5.31 26.03 20.65
#